data_AF-A0A662QA25-F1
#
_entry.id   AF-A0A662QA25-F1
#
_cell.length_a   1.000
_cell.length_b   1.000
_cell.length_c   1.000
_cell.angle_alpha   90.00
_cell.angle_beta   90.00
_cell.angle_gamma   90.00
#
_symmetry.space_group_name_H-M   'P 1'
#
loop_
_entity.id
_entity.type
_entity.pdbx_description
1 polymer ?
#
loop_
_entity_poly.entity_id
_entity_poly.type
_entity_poly.pdbx_seq_one_letter_code
_entity_poly.pdbx_strand_id
1 'polypeptide(L)'
;MPWRRTTNPWDILLAGILLRKTTSKQMAEVYPRLVEKYPAPAGLARAPQAEIKTLIKPLGMEHRRSRLLKELAKQLVERFGGRVPESLGELKSLPGVGDYTAREVLCLAYDRPQPMLDRNMIRVLERALGVKSRKKRPHTDPDLWKIAAALVPRNSA
;
A
#
# COMPACT_ATOMS: atom_id res chain seq x y z
N MET A 1 1.95 -1.97 15.69
CA MET A 1 1.72 -0.71 14.97
C MET A 1 0.24 -0.59 14.64
N PRO A 2 -0.39 0.59 14.76
CA PRO A 2 -1.83 0.77 14.59
C PRO A 2 -2.38 0.22 13.26
N TRP A 3 -1.72 0.48 12.14
CA TRP A 3 -2.11 -0.01 10.80
C TRP A 3 -1.96 -1.52 10.58
N ARG A 4 -1.44 -2.26 11.56
CA ARG A 4 -1.41 -3.75 11.54
C ARG A 4 -2.56 -4.37 12.36
N ARG A 5 -3.40 -3.56 13.00
CA ARG A 5 -4.52 -4.00 13.85
C ARG A 5 -5.88 -3.70 13.22
N THR A 6 -5.92 -3.66 11.89
CA THR A 6 -7.14 -3.39 11.11
C THR A 6 -7.12 -4.28 9.89
N THR A 7 -8.31 -4.72 9.47
CA THR A 7 -8.55 -5.35 8.17
C THR A 7 -9.28 -4.41 7.22
N ASN A 8 -9.50 -3.14 7.61
CA ASN A 8 -10.15 -2.15 6.76
C ASN A 8 -9.28 -1.88 5.51
N PRO A 9 -9.78 -2.15 4.29
CA PRO A 9 -9.00 -1.98 3.06
C PRO A 9 -8.52 -0.55 2.82
N TRP A 10 -9.31 0.46 3.18
CA TRP A 10 -8.95 1.87 3.00
C TRP A 10 -7.79 2.27 3.92
N ASP A 11 -7.87 1.86 5.18
CA ASP A 11 -6.86 2.10 6.19
C ASP A 11 -5.51 1.46 5.83
N ILE A 12 -5.55 0.21 5.35
CA ILE A 12 -4.37 -0.53 4.88
C ILE A 12 -3.78 0.16 3.65
N LEU A 13 -4.61 0.56 2.69
CA LEU A 13 -4.17 1.25 1.48
C LEU A 13 -3.49 2.59 1.78
N LEU A 14 -4.06 3.40 2.69
CA LEU A 14 -3.45 4.64 3.17
C LEU A 14 -2.09 4.40 3.78
N ALA A 15 -2.00 3.41 4.69
CA ALA A 15 -0.73 3.05 5.34
C ALA A 15 0.32 2.60 4.32
N GLY A 16 -0.04 1.72 3.37
CA GLY A 16 0.85 1.20 2.34
C GLY A 16 1.41 2.27 1.40
N ILE A 17 0.68 3.36 1.18
CA ILE A 17 1.17 4.52 0.41
C ILE A 17 2.07 5.42 1.25
N LEU A 18 1.68 5.70 2.50
CA LEU A 18 2.35 6.69 3.35
C LEU A 18 3.65 6.16 3.99
N LEU A 19 3.76 4.86 4.24
CA LEU A 19 4.98 4.23 4.80
C LEU A 19 6.16 4.26 3.82
N ARG A 20 5.95 4.56 2.54
CA ARG A 20 7.03 4.63 1.55
C ARG A 20 7.94 5.81 1.82
N LYS A 21 9.20 5.54 2.18
CA LYS A 21 10.19 6.56 2.59
C LYS A 21 9.77 7.34 3.84
N THR A 22 9.10 6.68 4.78
CA THR A 22 8.71 7.24 6.09
C THR A 22 9.03 6.23 7.17
N THR A 23 9.38 6.69 8.37
CA THR A 23 9.66 5.81 9.51
C THR A 23 8.35 5.39 10.18
N SER A 24 8.32 4.20 10.79
CA SER A 24 7.15 3.77 11.55
C SER A 24 6.85 4.70 12.73
N LYS A 25 7.86 5.37 13.31
CA LYS A 25 7.66 6.36 14.37
C LYS A 25 6.83 7.55 13.89
N GLN A 26 7.24 8.19 12.79
CA GLN A 26 6.48 9.30 12.18
C GLN A 26 5.07 8.85 11.77
N MET A 27 4.95 7.66 11.20
CA MET A 27 3.64 7.13 10.81
C MET A 27 2.72 6.91 12.02
N ALA A 28 3.24 6.45 13.16
CA ALA A 28 2.46 6.22 14.37
C ALA A 28 1.86 7.50 14.95
N GLU A 29 2.48 8.65 14.73
CA GLU A 29 1.97 9.96 15.17
C GLU A 29 0.85 10.50 14.26
N VAL A 30 0.95 10.26 12.95
CA VAL A 30 0.02 10.83 11.95
C VAL A 30 -1.16 9.93 11.63
N TYR A 31 -0.93 8.62 11.54
CA TYR A 31 -1.92 7.66 11.05
C TYR A 31 -3.25 7.70 11.82
N PRO A 32 -3.29 7.68 13.18
CA PRO A 32 -4.55 7.65 13.92
C PRO A 32 -5.43 8.86 13.58
N ARG A 33 -4.82 10.06 13.53
CA ARG A 33 -5.52 11.31 13.19
C ARG A 33 -6.02 11.31 11.75
N LEU A 34 -5.28 10.67 10.84
CA LEU A 34 -5.66 10.58 9.43
C LEU A 34 -6.89 9.69 9.22
N VAL A 35 -6.90 8.50 9.82
CA VAL A 35 -8.02 7.56 9.67
C VAL A 35 -9.26 7.99 10.45
N GLU A 36 -9.07 8.63 11.62
CA GLU A 36 -10.17 9.24 12.38
C GLU A 36 -10.84 10.36 11.58
N LYS A 37 -10.03 11.23 10.96
CA LYS A 37 -10.54 12.37 10.21
C LYS A 37 -11.13 11.99 8.84
N TYR A 38 -10.57 10.98 8.20
CA TYR A 38 -11.00 10.50 6.88
C TYR A 38 -11.24 8.98 6.89
N PRO A 39 -12.31 8.51 7.55
CA PRO A 39 -12.58 7.08 7.71
C PRO A 39 -13.00 6.38 6.40
N ALA A 40 -13.31 7.16 5.35
CA ALA A 40 -13.66 6.65 4.04
C ALA A 40 -13.08 7.54 2.91
N PRO A 41 -12.87 6.99 1.69
CA PRO A 41 -12.33 7.75 0.57
C PRO A 41 -13.11 9.03 0.26
N ALA A 42 -14.44 9.02 0.41
CA ALA A 42 -15.30 10.17 0.12
C ALA A 42 -14.92 11.43 0.92
N GLY A 43 -14.55 11.28 2.19
CA GLY A 43 -14.12 12.40 3.02
C GLY A 43 -12.81 13.01 2.50
N LEU A 44 -11.82 12.17 2.21
CA LEU A 44 -10.52 12.61 1.73
C LEU A 44 -10.59 13.20 0.30
N ALA A 45 -11.48 12.67 -0.55
CA ALA A 45 -11.70 13.18 -1.91
C ALA A 45 -12.24 14.63 -1.91
N ARG A 46 -13.12 14.96 -0.95
CA ARG A 46 -13.73 16.29 -0.81
C ARG A 46 -12.87 17.28 -0.03
N ALA A 47 -11.97 16.79 0.82
CA ALA A 47 -11.13 17.61 1.67
C ALA A 47 -10.26 18.62 0.88
N PRO A 48 -10.11 19.86 1.36
CA PRO A 48 -9.10 20.79 0.86
C PRO A 48 -7.70 20.16 0.85
N GLN A 49 -6.95 20.31 -0.25
CA GLN A 49 -5.62 19.71 -0.32
C GLN A 49 -4.67 20.27 0.76
N ALA A 50 -4.82 21.55 1.11
CA ALA A 50 -4.04 22.21 2.16
C ALA A 50 -4.23 21.53 3.53
N GLU A 51 -5.42 21.04 3.81
CA GLU A 51 -5.73 20.34 5.07
C GLU A 51 -5.07 18.97 5.14
N ILE A 52 -5.16 18.19 4.05
CA ILE A 52 -4.44 16.91 3.92
C ILE A 52 -2.94 17.16 4.07
N LYS A 53 -2.41 18.19 3.41
CA LYS A 53 -1.00 18.58 3.45
C LYS A 53 -0.53 18.86 4.88
N THR A 54 -1.28 19.69 5.63
CA THR A 54 -0.95 20.02 7.02
C THR A 54 -0.91 18.77 7.89
N LEU A 55 -1.90 17.89 7.74
CA LEU A 55 -2.01 16.66 8.52
C LEU A 55 -0.83 15.69 8.30
N ILE A 56 -0.37 15.55 7.05
CA ILE A 56 0.72 14.62 6.70
C ILE A 56 2.10 15.29 6.65
N LYS A 57 2.21 16.58 6.97
CA LYS A 57 3.48 17.34 6.97
C LYS A 57 4.61 16.64 7.72
N PRO A 58 4.40 16.03 8.91
CA PRO A 58 5.47 15.33 9.63
C PRO A 58 6.09 14.15 8.88
N LEU A 59 5.38 13.59 7.89
CA LEU A 59 5.85 12.45 7.10
C LEU A 59 6.81 12.86 5.96
N GLY A 60 6.87 14.15 5.62
CA GLY A 60 7.62 14.71 4.48
C GLY A 60 6.94 14.46 3.12
N MET A 61 7.42 15.17 2.08
CA MET A 61 6.88 15.14 0.71
C MET A 61 5.37 15.45 0.64
N GLU A 62 4.88 16.24 1.59
CA GLU A 62 3.46 16.50 1.83
C GLU A 62 2.75 17.15 0.65
N HIS A 63 3.47 17.96 -0.14
CA HIS A 63 2.95 18.51 -1.40
C HIS A 63 2.56 17.41 -2.40
N ARG A 64 3.47 16.46 -2.66
CA ARG A 64 3.24 15.36 -3.60
C ARG A 64 2.24 14.35 -3.03
N ARG A 65 2.37 14.03 -1.74
CA ARG A 65 1.52 13.04 -1.07
C ARG A 65 0.08 13.51 -0.92
N SER A 66 -0.15 14.77 -0.57
CA SER A 66 -1.52 15.31 -0.47
C SER A 66 -2.25 15.25 -1.80
N ARG A 67 -1.58 15.60 -2.90
CA ARG A 67 -2.12 15.47 -4.27
C ARG A 67 -2.43 14.01 -4.60
N LEU A 68 -1.48 13.11 -4.33
CA LEU A 68 -1.63 11.67 -4.60
C LEU A 68 -2.80 11.06 -3.83
N LEU A 69 -2.91 11.35 -2.52
CA LEU A 69 -3.98 10.83 -1.68
C LEU A 69 -5.34 11.34 -2.13
N LYS A 70 -5.43 12.64 -2.45
CA LYS A 70 -6.69 13.23 -2.95
C LYS A 70 -7.11 12.60 -4.28
N GLU A 71 -6.16 12.41 -5.20
CA GLU A 71 -6.41 11.76 -6.49
C GLU A 71 -6.83 10.29 -6.32
N LEU A 72 -6.15 9.55 -5.45
CA LEU A 72 -6.53 8.17 -5.09
C LEU A 72 -7.96 8.09 -4.56
N ALA A 73 -8.29 8.95 -3.61
CA ALA A 73 -9.60 8.97 -2.99
C ALA A 73 -10.71 9.31 -4.00
N LYS A 74 -10.45 10.29 -4.90
CA LYS A 74 -11.35 10.61 -6.00
C LYS A 74 -11.59 9.42 -6.92
N GLN A 75 -10.54 8.76 -7.39
CA GLN A 75 -10.69 7.60 -8.27
C GLN A 75 -11.42 6.43 -7.61
N LEU A 76 -11.23 6.22 -6.31
CA LEU A 76 -12.01 5.24 -5.55
C LEU A 76 -13.50 5.60 -5.54
N VAL A 77 -13.85 6.85 -5.32
CA VAL A 77 -15.26 7.29 -5.34
C VAL A 77 -15.86 7.18 -6.74
N GLU A 78 -15.20 7.74 -7.74
CA GLU A 78 -15.72 7.86 -9.11
C GLU A 78 -15.82 6.51 -9.83
N ARG A 79 -14.83 5.62 -9.65
CA ARG A 79 -14.75 4.36 -10.40
C ARG A 79 -15.23 3.15 -9.61
N PHE A 80 -15.16 3.20 -8.29
CA PHE A 80 -15.40 2.04 -7.41
C PHE A 80 -16.43 2.33 -6.30
N GLY A 81 -17.19 3.42 -6.39
CA GLY A 81 -18.24 3.76 -5.43
C GLY A 81 -17.72 3.97 -4.00
N GLY A 82 -16.46 4.35 -3.85
CA GLY A 82 -15.80 4.54 -2.56
C GLY A 82 -15.28 3.26 -1.91
N ARG A 83 -15.35 2.11 -2.58
CA ARG A 83 -14.80 0.83 -2.11
C ARG A 83 -13.42 0.58 -2.68
N VAL A 84 -12.53 0.00 -1.88
CA VAL A 84 -11.22 -0.46 -2.37
C VAL A 84 -11.43 -1.77 -3.14
N PRO A 85 -11.00 -1.88 -4.40
CA PRO A 85 -11.26 -3.09 -5.19
C PRO A 85 -10.48 -4.31 -4.66
N GLU A 86 -11.02 -5.50 -4.92
CA GLU A 86 -10.46 -6.80 -4.53
C GLU A 86 -9.69 -7.50 -5.67
N SER A 87 -9.45 -6.80 -6.77
CA SER A 87 -8.66 -7.29 -7.90
C SER A 87 -7.28 -6.65 -7.91
N LEU A 88 -6.25 -7.47 -8.15
CA LEU A 88 -4.88 -6.98 -8.33
C LEU A 88 -4.79 -5.96 -9.47
N GLY A 89 -5.49 -6.20 -10.58
CA GLY A 89 -5.48 -5.30 -11.73
C GLY A 89 -6.14 -3.96 -11.43
N GLU A 90 -7.29 -3.99 -10.76
CA GLU A 90 -8.02 -2.77 -10.37
C GLU A 90 -7.25 -1.96 -9.34
N LEU A 91 -6.68 -2.62 -8.32
CA LEU A 91 -5.82 -1.97 -7.32
C LEU A 91 -4.63 -1.30 -8.00
N LYS A 92 -3.93 -1.98 -8.91
CA LYS A 92 -2.79 -1.41 -9.65
C LYS A 92 -3.18 -0.28 -10.60
N SER A 93 -4.45 -0.19 -10.98
CA SER A 93 -4.96 0.92 -11.80
C SER A 93 -5.13 2.21 -11.00
N LEU A 94 -5.07 2.14 -9.66
CA LEU A 94 -5.19 3.30 -8.79
C LEU A 94 -3.87 4.07 -8.70
N PRO A 95 -3.93 5.41 -8.58
CA PRO A 95 -2.76 6.28 -8.59
C PRO A 95 -1.85 5.96 -7.41
N GLY A 96 -0.58 5.71 -7.71
CA GLY A 96 0.43 5.40 -6.71
C GLY A 96 0.32 4.00 -6.11
N VAL A 97 -0.52 3.11 -6.62
CA VAL A 97 -0.59 1.72 -6.18
C VAL A 97 0.23 0.84 -7.12
N GLY A 98 1.31 0.25 -6.60
CA GLY A 98 2.15 -0.73 -7.33
C GLY A 98 1.91 -2.15 -6.83
N ASP A 99 2.63 -3.13 -7.40
CA ASP A 99 2.47 -4.55 -7.08
C ASP A 99 2.52 -4.85 -5.58
N TYR A 100 3.49 -4.28 -4.86
CA TYR A 100 3.62 -4.49 -3.42
C TYR A 100 2.38 -4.03 -2.65
N THR A 101 1.93 -2.78 -2.82
CA THR A 101 0.79 -2.24 -2.07
C THR A 101 -0.52 -2.89 -2.49
N ALA A 102 -0.71 -3.20 -3.78
CA ALA A 102 -1.90 -3.92 -4.22
C ALA A 102 -1.98 -5.30 -3.55
N ARG A 103 -0.87 -6.04 -3.52
CA ARG A 103 -0.82 -7.35 -2.86
C ARG A 103 -0.96 -7.25 -1.35
N GLU A 104 -0.38 -6.23 -0.73
CA GLU A 104 -0.54 -5.92 0.70
C GLU A 104 -2.01 -5.75 1.07
N VAL A 105 -2.78 -5.00 0.29
CA VAL A 105 -4.24 -4.86 0.48
C VAL A 105 -4.94 -6.20 0.35
N LEU A 106 -4.67 -6.97 -0.71
CA LEU A 106 -5.30 -8.28 -0.91
C LEU A 106 -5.00 -9.26 0.23
N CYS A 107 -3.76 -9.25 0.75
CA CYS A 107 -3.34 -10.14 1.80
C CYS A 107 -3.89 -9.75 3.17
N LEU A 108 -3.86 -8.45 3.51
CA LEU A 108 -4.19 -7.99 4.86
C LEU A 108 -5.67 -7.65 5.04
N ALA A 109 -6.33 -7.16 3.99
CA ALA A 109 -7.72 -6.72 4.06
C ALA A 109 -8.70 -7.80 3.59
N TYR A 110 -8.29 -8.58 2.59
CA TYR A 110 -9.16 -9.55 1.92
C TYR A 110 -8.74 -11.01 2.14
N ASP A 111 -7.78 -11.24 3.04
CA ASP A 111 -7.27 -12.56 3.42
C ASP A 111 -6.91 -13.46 2.22
N ARG A 112 -6.37 -12.85 1.14
CA ARG A 112 -5.91 -13.57 -0.04
C ARG A 112 -4.41 -13.72 0.04
N PRO A 113 -3.84 -14.93 0.25
CA PRO A 113 -2.40 -15.10 0.31
C PRO A 113 -1.71 -14.50 -0.92
N GLN A 114 -0.82 -13.51 -0.70
CA GLN A 114 -0.07 -12.85 -1.77
C GLN A 114 1.43 -12.86 -1.49
N PRO A 115 2.28 -12.98 -2.53
CA PRO A 115 3.71 -12.74 -2.37
C PRO A 115 3.96 -11.27 -2.04
N MET A 116 4.92 -11.00 -1.15
CA MET A 116 5.39 -9.65 -0.83
C MET A 116 6.84 -9.50 -1.27
N LEU A 117 7.08 -8.81 -2.37
CA LEU A 117 8.43 -8.63 -2.92
C LEU A 117 8.94 -7.21 -2.69
N ASP A 118 9.45 -6.96 -1.49
CA ASP A 118 10.20 -5.75 -1.16
C ASP A 118 11.72 -6.00 -1.20
N ARG A 119 12.52 -4.97 -0.92
CA ARG A 119 13.99 -5.12 -0.89
C ARG A 119 14.49 -6.13 0.13
N ASN A 120 13.77 -6.30 1.25
CA ASN A 120 14.17 -7.25 2.28
C ASN A 120 13.89 -8.69 1.81
N MET A 121 12.70 -8.94 1.26
CA MET A 121 12.36 -10.24 0.69
C MET A 121 13.30 -10.59 -0.45
N ILE A 122 13.58 -9.67 -1.38
CA ILE A 122 14.54 -9.91 -2.47
C ILE A 122 15.90 -10.34 -1.92
N ARG A 123 16.42 -9.64 -0.91
CA ARG A 123 17.68 -10.01 -0.26
C ARG A 123 17.63 -11.37 0.43
N VAL A 124 16.48 -11.77 0.99
CA VAL A 124 16.28 -13.10 1.56
C VAL A 124 16.31 -14.15 0.46
N LEU A 125 15.56 -13.96 -0.62
CA LEU A 125 15.55 -14.87 -1.78
C LEU A 125 16.97 -15.03 -2.36
N GLU A 126 17.68 -13.92 -2.56
CA GLU A 126 19.04 -13.93 -3.09
C GLU A 126 20.02 -14.71 -2.21
N ARG A 127 19.93 -14.56 -0.89
CA ARG A 127 20.85 -15.22 0.05
C ARG A 127 20.48 -16.65 0.36
N ALA A 128 19.19 -16.95 0.52
CA ALA A 128 18.72 -18.26 0.93
C ALA A 128 18.61 -19.24 -0.24
N LEU A 129 18.25 -18.75 -1.44
CA LEU A 129 18.00 -19.58 -2.61
C LEU A 129 19.04 -19.37 -3.74
N GLY A 130 19.99 -18.44 -3.57
CA GLY A 130 20.99 -18.14 -4.60
C GLY A 130 20.44 -17.52 -5.88
N VAL A 131 19.17 -17.14 -5.91
CA VAL A 131 18.51 -16.55 -7.09
C VAL A 131 18.97 -15.11 -7.28
N LYS A 132 19.20 -14.66 -8.51
CA LYS A 132 19.53 -13.25 -8.80
C LYS A 132 18.56 -12.68 -9.82
N SER A 133 18.10 -11.46 -9.58
CA SER A 133 17.30 -10.71 -10.56
C SER A 133 18.11 -10.46 -11.82
N ARG A 134 17.45 -10.60 -12.98
CA ARG A 134 18.01 -10.23 -14.29
C ARG A 134 17.74 -8.76 -14.63
N LYS A 135 16.89 -8.09 -13.86
CA LYS A 135 16.52 -6.68 -14.04
C LYS A 135 17.36 -5.76 -13.15
N LYS A 136 17.65 -4.55 -13.65
CA LYS A 136 18.25 -3.45 -12.87
C LYS A 136 17.43 -3.06 -11.63
N ARG A 137 16.11 -3.27 -11.70
CA ARG A 137 15.18 -3.07 -10.57
C ARG A 137 14.59 -4.44 -10.19
N PRO A 138 15.16 -5.13 -9.18
CA PRO A 138 14.74 -6.51 -8.87
C PRO A 138 13.26 -6.69 -8.52
N HIS A 139 12.63 -5.70 -7.88
CA HIS A 139 11.18 -5.74 -7.59
C HIS A 139 10.28 -5.70 -8.82
N THR A 140 10.83 -5.45 -10.02
CA THR A 140 10.11 -5.53 -11.30
C THR A 140 10.43 -6.79 -12.08
N ASP A 141 11.18 -7.74 -11.50
CA ASP A 141 11.52 -9.00 -12.16
C ASP A 141 10.37 -10.02 -12.01
N PRO A 142 9.69 -10.41 -13.11
CA PRO A 142 8.57 -11.34 -13.05
C PRO A 142 8.97 -12.72 -12.50
N ASP A 143 10.23 -13.15 -12.66
CA ASP A 143 10.64 -14.47 -12.17
C ASP A 143 10.86 -14.47 -10.66
N LEU A 144 11.36 -13.37 -10.09
CA LEU A 144 11.39 -13.21 -8.63
C LEU A 144 9.98 -13.20 -8.03
N TRP A 145 9.01 -12.60 -8.74
CA TRP A 145 7.61 -12.67 -8.32
C TRP A 145 7.05 -14.09 -8.37
N LYS A 146 7.41 -14.90 -9.39
CA LYS A 146 7.02 -16.32 -9.46
C LYS A 146 7.64 -17.14 -8.33
N ILE A 147 8.92 -16.94 -8.04
CA ILE A 147 9.61 -17.61 -6.93
C ILE A 147 8.95 -17.23 -5.60
N ALA A 148 8.73 -15.95 -5.35
CA ALA A 148 8.05 -15.48 -4.14
C ALA A 148 6.64 -16.06 -4.02
N ALA A 149 5.89 -16.15 -5.12
CA ALA A 149 4.55 -16.75 -5.14
C ALA A 149 4.56 -18.23 -4.77
N ALA A 150 5.57 -18.99 -5.20
CA ALA A 150 5.71 -20.41 -4.87
C ALA A 150 6.00 -20.67 -3.38
N LEU A 151 6.52 -19.67 -2.67
CA LEU A 151 6.81 -19.74 -1.23
C LEU A 151 5.65 -19.26 -0.35
N VAL A 152 4.60 -18.67 -0.93
CA VAL A 152 3.42 -18.28 -0.16
C VAL A 152 2.76 -19.56 0.35
N PRO A 153 2.54 -19.70 1.68
CA PRO A 153 1.83 -20.84 2.22
C PRO A 153 0.46 -20.94 1.54
N ARG A 154 0.15 -22.12 1.01
CA ARG A 154 -1.25 -22.44 0.71
C ARG A 154 -1.92 -22.57 2.07
N ASN A 155 -2.93 -21.76 2.35
CA ASN A 155 -3.68 -21.87 3.60
C ASN A 155 -3.97 -23.37 3.83
N SER A 156 -3.49 -23.90 4.96
CA SER A 156 -3.96 -25.18 5.44
C SER A 156 -5.43 -24.97 5.75
N ALA A 157 -6.29 -25.64 4.99
CA ALA A 157 -7.72 -25.68 5.25
C ALA A 157 -7.99 -26.21 6.66
#